data_AF-A0A4Y2W399-F1
#
_entry.id   AF-A0A4Y2W399-F1
#
_cell.length_a   1.000
_cell.length_b   1.000
_cell.length_c   1.000
_cell.angle_alpha   90.00
_cell.angle_beta   90.00
_cell.angle_gamma   90.00
#
_symmetry.space_group_name_H-M   'P 1'
#
loop_
_entity.id
_entity.type
_entity.pdbx_description
1 polymer ?
#
loop_
_entity_poly.entity_id
_entity_poly.type
_entity_poly.pdbx_seq_one_letter_code
_entity_poly.pdbx_strand_id
1 'polypeptide(L)'
;MPKRKRGITGDAASRREAIRKRERRVVKTEEERSRRLSTMAQRGQDRRAEEQRNSRLSDMAQRWQERRAEETEEQRNRRLAVMGQRSQQRGAEETEEQRNSRLAVMAQRGQERRAEETNEQRNSRLAVMRQRSQQRRAEEREEQRNSRLAKMAQRGQERRAEETDKQRNSRLSAMLQHVRERRLNVIEGQNHHQIQTFYAARTVLYPIVEEHNCGEMHNLCLKCGGLYFRDEKNTRGIYSHCCHNENIIEQASVYPVEMKGLMAGSDELSVHFKNNIRSYQCFNGCTDCTTTGRGAYCFRIHNQIYHRTSHLHPAEAGGENTNALQQYYNTH
;
A
#
# COMPACT_ATOMS: atom_id res chain seq x y z
N MET A 1 -6.44 -16.55 94.86
CA MET A 1 -5.10 -16.69 94.24
C MET A 1 -4.66 -15.34 93.68
N PRO A 2 -3.68 -14.62 94.29
CA PRO A 2 -3.27 -13.32 93.81
C PRO A 2 -2.30 -13.44 92.62
N LYS A 3 -2.59 -12.70 91.55
CA LYS A 3 -1.76 -12.61 90.34
C LYS A 3 -0.39 -12.02 90.72
N ARG A 4 0.68 -12.80 90.54
CA ARG A 4 2.08 -12.35 90.72
C ARG A 4 2.39 -11.23 89.72
N LYS A 5 2.60 -10.01 90.20
CA LYS A 5 3.17 -8.88 89.43
C LYS A 5 4.61 -9.22 89.04
N ARG A 6 4.85 -9.67 87.80
CA ARG A 6 6.21 -9.75 87.21
C ARG A 6 6.59 -8.38 86.65
N GLY A 7 7.75 -7.87 87.10
CA GLY A 7 8.67 -7.13 86.23
C GLY A 7 8.59 -5.60 86.23
N ILE A 8 9.08 -4.95 87.29
CA ILE A 8 9.60 -3.56 87.22
C ILE A 8 11.12 -3.53 87.41
N THR A 9 11.68 -4.51 88.13
CA THR A 9 13.13 -4.61 88.41
C THR A 9 13.97 -5.05 87.21
N GLY A 10 13.42 -5.82 86.28
CA GLY A 10 14.11 -6.24 85.05
C GLY A 10 14.38 -5.10 84.07
N ASP A 11 13.49 -4.11 84.01
CA ASP A 11 13.62 -2.94 83.12
C ASP A 11 14.67 -1.95 83.67
N ALA A 12 14.69 -1.72 84.99
CA ALA A 12 15.69 -0.84 85.62
C ALA A 12 17.14 -1.39 85.51
N ALA A 13 17.34 -2.70 85.69
CA ALA A 13 18.64 -3.34 85.53
C ALA A 13 19.12 -3.33 84.07
N SER A 14 18.21 -3.63 83.13
CA SER A 14 18.48 -3.57 81.68
C SER A 14 18.85 -2.15 81.23
N ARG A 15 18.13 -1.12 81.71
CA ARG A 15 18.45 0.29 81.46
C ARG A 15 19.82 0.68 82.00
N ARG A 16 20.16 0.31 83.25
CA ARG A 16 21.49 0.58 83.84
C ARG A 16 22.62 -0.11 83.07
N GLU A 17 22.38 -1.30 82.54
CA GLU A 17 23.36 -2.02 81.71
C GLU A 17 23.49 -1.39 80.32
N ALA A 18 22.40 -0.92 79.71
CA ALA A 18 22.41 -0.19 78.44
C ALA A 18 23.19 1.13 78.56
N ILE A 19 23.03 1.87 79.66
CA ILE A 19 23.78 3.09 79.96
C ILE A 19 25.28 2.79 80.07
N ARG A 20 25.68 1.81 80.90
CA ARG A 20 27.09 1.38 80.99
C ARG A 20 27.67 0.91 79.65
N LYS A 21 26.87 0.22 78.83
CA LYS A 21 27.28 -0.20 77.46
C LYS A 21 27.42 0.99 76.51
N ARG A 22 26.65 2.06 76.69
CA ARG A 22 26.74 3.30 75.91
C ARG A 22 27.97 4.10 76.32
N GLU A 23 28.20 4.28 77.61
CA GLU A 23 29.39 4.98 78.15
C GLU A 23 30.68 4.31 77.69
N ARG A 24 30.76 2.98 77.80
CA ARG A 24 31.88 2.20 77.25
C ARG A 24 32.01 2.24 75.72
N ARG A 25 31.02 2.75 74.97
CA ARG A 25 31.16 2.98 73.52
C ARG A 25 31.62 4.40 73.19
N VAL A 26 31.26 5.37 74.04
CA VAL A 26 31.62 6.78 73.87
C VAL A 26 33.11 7.00 74.18
N VAL A 27 33.65 6.30 75.17
CA VAL A 27 35.04 6.44 75.62
C VAL A 27 36.04 5.61 74.77
N LYS A 28 35.55 4.81 73.81
CA LYS A 28 36.42 3.93 73.00
C LYS A 28 37.20 4.71 71.94
N THR A 29 38.45 4.31 71.74
CA THR A 29 39.27 4.79 70.63
C THR A 29 38.76 4.24 69.29
N GLU A 30 39.08 4.93 68.20
CA GLU A 30 38.63 4.54 66.86
C GLU A 30 39.20 3.16 66.44
N GLU A 31 40.39 2.80 66.91
CA GLU A 31 40.99 1.48 66.71
C GLU A 31 40.22 0.37 67.43
N GLU A 32 39.87 0.59 68.71
CA GLU A 32 39.09 -0.37 69.48
C GLU A 32 37.67 -0.55 68.93
N ARG A 33 37.10 0.53 68.40
CA ARG A 33 35.82 0.51 67.67
C ARG A 33 35.94 -0.29 66.37
N SER A 34 37.00 -0.05 65.60
CA SER A 34 37.27 -0.73 64.33
C SER A 34 37.50 -2.23 64.51
N ARG A 35 38.35 -2.63 65.48
CA ARG A 35 38.58 -4.05 65.81
C ARG A 35 37.27 -4.75 66.21
N ARG A 36 36.46 -4.10 67.05
CA ARG A 36 35.17 -4.65 67.48
C ARG A 36 34.19 -4.82 66.31
N LEU A 37 34.10 -3.84 65.41
CA LEU A 37 33.26 -3.92 64.21
C LEU A 37 33.73 -5.04 63.29
N SER A 38 35.06 -5.19 63.11
CA SER A 38 35.67 -6.28 62.34
C SER A 38 35.34 -7.65 62.92
N THR A 39 35.48 -7.85 64.24
CA THR A 39 35.11 -9.12 64.90
C THR A 39 33.61 -9.44 64.76
N MET A 40 32.74 -8.43 64.81
CA MET A 40 31.30 -8.62 64.60
C MET A 40 30.97 -8.94 63.14
N ALA A 41 31.68 -8.34 62.18
CA ALA A 41 31.53 -8.63 60.77
C ALA A 41 31.93 -10.07 60.43
N GLN A 42 33.06 -10.55 60.98
CA GLN A 42 33.55 -11.91 60.79
C GLN A 42 32.54 -12.95 61.28
N ARG A 43 32.05 -12.80 62.53
CA ARG A 43 31.02 -13.69 63.12
C ARG A 43 29.69 -13.69 62.34
N GLY A 44 29.41 -12.64 61.57
CA GLY A 44 28.23 -12.54 60.71
C GLY A 44 28.39 -13.23 59.35
N GLN A 45 29.61 -13.53 58.93
CA GLN A 45 29.90 -14.29 57.71
C GLN A 45 29.73 -15.80 57.94
N ASP A 46 30.16 -16.30 59.10
CA ASP A 46 30.21 -17.73 59.43
C ASP A 46 28.82 -18.38 59.68
N ARG A 47 27.76 -17.58 59.88
CA ARG A 47 26.41 -18.06 60.28
C ARG A 47 25.41 -18.18 59.12
N ARG A 48 25.84 -18.48 57.89
CA ARG A 48 24.98 -18.41 56.69
C ARG A 48 24.61 -19.79 56.17
N ALA A 49 23.43 -20.29 56.53
CA ALA A 49 22.75 -21.41 55.86
C ALA A 49 21.74 -20.88 54.81
N GLU A 50 21.53 -21.59 53.69
CA GLU A 50 20.82 -21.06 52.51
C GLU A 50 19.31 -20.83 52.74
N GLU A 51 18.61 -21.70 53.48
CA GLU A 51 17.18 -21.50 53.81
C GLU A 51 16.96 -20.30 54.74
N GLN A 52 17.84 -20.13 55.73
CA GLN A 52 17.85 -18.96 56.60
C GLN A 52 18.25 -17.68 55.83
N ARG A 53 19.03 -17.81 54.75
CA ARG A 53 19.42 -16.69 53.89
C ARG A 53 18.24 -16.17 53.08
N ASN A 54 17.43 -17.05 52.48
CA ASN A 54 16.26 -16.64 51.70
C ASN A 54 15.19 -15.95 52.56
N SER A 55 14.89 -16.51 53.75
CA SER A 55 13.97 -15.86 54.71
C SER A 55 14.50 -14.49 55.16
N ARG A 56 15.79 -14.37 55.48
CA ARG A 56 16.39 -13.09 55.86
C ARG A 56 16.39 -12.06 54.73
N LEU A 57 16.63 -12.48 53.48
CA LEU A 57 16.54 -11.60 52.31
C LEU A 57 15.10 -11.10 52.12
N SER A 58 14.11 -11.97 52.33
CA SER A 58 12.69 -11.60 52.29
C SER A 58 12.34 -10.58 53.37
N ASP A 59 12.73 -10.82 54.63
CA ASP A 59 12.49 -9.89 55.74
C ASP A 59 13.17 -8.52 55.50
N MET A 60 14.39 -8.53 54.95
CA MET A 60 15.08 -7.29 54.58
C MET A 60 14.35 -6.57 53.44
N ALA A 61 13.87 -7.29 52.43
CA ALA A 61 13.11 -6.72 51.33
C ALA A 61 11.80 -6.10 51.82
N GLN A 62 11.05 -6.78 52.69
CA GLN A 62 9.82 -6.26 53.31
C GLN A 62 10.10 -4.98 54.11
N ARG A 63 11.09 -4.98 55.00
CA ARG A 63 11.48 -3.78 55.75
C ARG A 63 11.94 -2.64 54.84
N TRP A 64 12.56 -2.95 53.70
CA TRP A 64 12.91 -1.95 52.68
C TRP A 64 11.67 -1.37 52.00
N GLN A 65 10.67 -2.21 51.70
CA GLN A 65 9.40 -1.76 51.12
C GLN A 65 8.62 -0.87 52.09
N GLU A 66 8.51 -1.25 53.37
CA GLU A 66 7.86 -0.45 54.42
C GLU A 66 8.52 0.93 54.54
N ARG A 67 9.85 0.99 54.66
CA ARG A 67 10.58 2.27 54.68
C ARG A 67 10.36 3.11 53.42
N ARG A 68 10.18 2.46 52.27
CA ARG A 68 9.95 3.14 50.98
C ARG A 68 8.52 3.65 50.84
N ALA A 69 7.55 3.01 51.49
CA ALA A 69 6.18 3.48 51.57
C ALA A 69 6.04 4.70 52.49
N GLU A 70 6.87 4.78 53.53
CA GLU A 70 6.91 5.89 54.49
C GLU A 70 7.81 7.07 54.03
N GLU A 71 8.48 6.97 52.89
CA GLU A 71 9.33 8.06 52.37
C GLU A 71 8.51 9.29 51.99
N THR A 72 8.95 10.45 52.47
CA THR A 72 8.47 11.73 51.94
C THR A 72 8.93 11.93 50.49
N GLU A 73 8.21 12.75 49.72
CA GLU A 73 8.55 13.03 48.32
C GLU A 73 9.96 13.63 48.17
N GLU A 74 10.40 14.48 49.12
CA GLU A 74 11.78 14.98 49.13
C GLU A 74 12.81 13.87 49.37
N GLN A 75 12.58 12.99 50.35
CA GLN A 75 13.49 11.86 50.61
C GLN A 75 13.55 10.91 49.42
N ARG A 76 12.40 10.66 48.77
CA ARG A 76 12.29 9.88 47.54
C ARG A 76 13.10 10.52 46.40
N ASN A 77 12.94 11.82 46.18
CA ASN A 77 13.64 12.55 45.12
C ASN A 77 15.16 12.59 45.37
N ARG A 78 15.61 12.86 46.60
CA ARG A 78 17.03 12.79 46.97
C ARG A 78 17.60 11.40 46.73
N ARG A 79 16.89 10.35 47.14
CA ARG A 79 17.33 8.96 46.93
C ARG A 79 17.39 8.60 45.44
N LEU A 80 16.39 8.99 44.64
CA LEU A 80 16.40 8.76 43.19
C LEU A 80 17.54 9.52 42.51
N ALA A 81 17.80 10.76 42.92
CA ALA A 81 18.94 11.54 42.43
C ALA A 81 20.28 10.86 42.72
N VAL A 82 20.49 10.39 43.96
CA VAL A 82 21.72 9.64 44.33
C VAL A 82 21.85 8.34 43.53
N MET A 83 20.76 7.59 43.32
CA MET A 83 20.80 6.38 42.49
C MET A 83 21.09 6.71 41.02
N GLY A 84 20.52 7.79 40.48
CA GLY A 84 20.77 8.29 39.14
C GLY A 84 22.24 8.67 38.94
N GLN A 85 22.80 9.45 39.87
CA GLN A 85 24.21 9.84 39.86
C GLN A 85 25.14 8.62 39.89
N ARG A 86 24.90 7.66 40.80
CA ARG A 86 25.70 6.41 40.84
C ARG A 86 25.58 5.60 39.56
N SER A 87 24.40 5.58 38.93
CA SER A 87 24.22 4.89 37.65
C SER A 87 24.96 5.58 36.50
N GLN A 88 25.01 6.91 36.50
CA GLN A 88 25.77 7.69 35.52
C GLN A 88 27.27 7.48 35.70
N GLN A 89 27.77 7.50 36.95
CA GLN A 89 29.17 7.19 37.26
C GLN A 89 29.55 5.79 36.77
N ARG A 90 28.76 4.76 37.11
CA ARG A 90 28.99 3.41 36.59
C ARG A 90 28.98 3.37 35.06
N GLY A 91 28.06 4.09 34.42
CA GLY A 91 27.97 4.16 32.96
C GLY A 91 29.16 4.89 32.31
N ALA A 92 29.79 5.83 33.01
CA ALA A 92 31.00 6.52 32.53
C ALA A 92 32.27 5.67 32.68
N GLU A 93 32.28 4.77 33.67
CA GLU A 93 33.37 3.83 33.93
C GLU A 93 33.21 2.48 33.19
N GLU A 94 32.12 2.30 32.43
CA GLU A 94 31.88 1.07 31.65
C GLU A 94 32.97 0.85 30.59
N THR A 95 33.49 -0.37 30.51
CA THR A 95 34.33 -0.78 29.39
C THR A 95 33.49 -0.94 28.12
N GLU A 96 34.13 -0.88 26.95
CA GLU A 96 33.44 -1.02 25.67
C GLU A 96 32.71 -2.38 25.55
N GLU A 97 33.29 -3.46 26.08
CA GLU A 97 32.65 -4.79 26.15
C GLU A 97 31.41 -4.79 27.04
N GLN A 98 31.52 -4.20 28.25
CA GLN A 98 30.38 -4.09 29.17
C GLN A 98 29.25 -3.25 28.56
N ARG A 99 29.61 -2.15 27.90
CA ARG A 99 28.67 -1.28 27.19
C ARG A 99 27.97 -2.02 26.05
N ASN A 100 28.72 -2.74 25.22
CA ASN A 100 28.18 -3.52 24.10
C ASN A 100 27.27 -4.65 24.59
N SER A 101 27.66 -5.38 25.64
CA SER A 101 26.82 -6.39 26.27
C SER A 101 25.50 -5.78 26.81
N ARG A 102 25.58 -4.65 27.52
CA ARG A 102 24.40 -3.94 28.04
C ARG A 102 23.48 -3.46 26.92
N LEU A 103 24.04 -2.89 25.85
CA LEU A 103 23.27 -2.47 24.67
C LEU A 103 22.62 -3.66 23.96
N ALA A 104 23.31 -4.79 23.85
CA ALA A 104 22.78 -6.02 23.27
C ALA A 104 21.59 -6.55 24.08
N VAL A 105 21.70 -6.62 25.41
CA VAL A 105 20.59 -7.04 26.29
C VAL A 105 19.40 -6.08 26.17
N MET A 106 19.63 -4.77 26.10
CA MET A 106 18.54 -3.79 25.90
C MET A 106 17.87 -3.93 24.52
N ALA A 107 18.66 -4.18 23.47
CA ALA A 107 18.16 -4.40 22.12
C ALA A 107 17.31 -5.68 22.05
N GLN A 108 17.77 -6.78 22.65
CA GLN A 108 17.06 -8.05 22.75
C GLN A 108 15.72 -7.87 23.46
N ARG A 109 15.70 -7.29 24.65
CA ARG A 109 14.43 -6.99 25.37
C ARG A 109 13.50 -6.10 24.55
N GLY A 110 14.05 -5.19 23.76
CA GLY A 110 13.27 -4.35 22.84
C GLY A 110 12.73 -5.10 21.62
N GLN A 111 13.36 -6.19 21.20
CA GLN A 111 12.85 -7.09 20.17
C GLN A 111 11.75 -7.99 20.74
N GLU A 112 11.96 -8.58 21.92
CA GLU A 112 10.98 -9.40 22.64
C GLU A 112 9.66 -8.63 22.84
N ARG A 113 9.74 -7.41 23.40
CA ARG A 113 8.55 -6.55 23.54
C ARG A 113 7.85 -6.26 22.21
N ARG A 114 8.59 -6.12 21.10
CA ARG A 114 8.02 -5.87 19.77
C ARG A 114 7.43 -7.13 19.14
N ALA A 115 7.92 -8.31 19.50
CA ALA A 115 7.38 -9.58 19.05
C ALA A 115 6.03 -9.89 19.73
N GLU A 116 5.87 -9.44 20.97
CA GLU A 116 4.64 -9.56 21.76
C GLU A 116 3.59 -8.47 21.45
N GLU A 117 3.92 -7.47 20.62
CA GLU A 117 2.98 -6.39 20.27
C GLU A 117 1.77 -6.91 19.49
N THR A 118 0.57 -6.47 19.89
CA THR A 118 -0.62 -6.66 19.07
C THR A 118 -0.55 -5.80 17.80
N ASN A 119 -1.35 -6.15 16.77
CA ASN A 119 -1.42 -5.35 15.54
C ASN A 119 -1.81 -3.89 15.81
N GLU A 120 -2.70 -3.65 16.77
CA GLU A 120 -3.13 -2.29 17.15
C GLU A 120 -1.99 -1.50 17.84
N GLN A 121 -1.28 -2.13 18.79
CA GLN A 121 -0.13 -1.53 19.44
C GLN A 121 0.98 -1.20 18.43
N ARG A 122 1.24 -2.13 17.50
CA ARG A 122 2.20 -1.94 16.40
C ARG A 122 1.80 -0.78 15.50
N ASN A 123 0.53 -0.71 15.09
CA ASN A 123 0.03 0.37 14.24
C ASN A 123 0.11 1.73 14.94
N SER A 124 -0.28 1.81 16.21
CA SER A 124 -0.16 3.01 17.03
C SER A 124 1.30 3.46 17.18
N ARG A 125 2.22 2.53 17.47
CA ARG A 125 3.66 2.83 17.53
C ARG A 125 4.20 3.35 16.20
N LEU A 126 3.82 2.72 15.07
CA LEU A 126 4.22 3.17 13.74
C LEU A 126 3.61 4.53 13.38
N ALA A 127 2.38 4.82 13.80
CA ALA A 127 1.72 6.10 13.60
C ALA A 127 2.48 7.22 14.34
N VAL A 128 2.82 7.02 15.62
CA VAL A 128 3.61 7.98 16.41
C VAL A 128 4.99 8.20 15.78
N MET A 129 5.64 7.14 15.29
CA MET A 129 6.94 7.25 14.59
C MET A 129 6.82 8.06 13.28
N ARG A 130 5.76 7.84 12.50
CA ARG A 130 5.47 8.59 11.27
C ARG A 130 5.21 10.06 11.57
N GLN A 131 4.37 10.37 12.55
CA GLN A 131 4.03 11.73 12.95
C GLN A 131 5.29 12.50 13.41
N ARG A 132 6.10 11.92 14.31
CA ARG A 132 7.36 12.53 14.75
C ARG A 132 8.33 12.77 13.59
N SER A 133 8.39 11.85 12.62
CA SER A 133 9.22 12.06 11.42
C SER A 133 8.68 13.15 10.50
N GLN A 134 7.36 13.31 10.40
CA GLN A 134 6.74 14.37 9.59
C GLN A 134 7.00 15.73 10.23
N GLN A 135 6.83 15.84 11.56
CA GLN A 135 7.15 17.06 12.31
C GLN A 135 8.62 17.48 12.09
N ARG A 136 9.57 16.55 12.27
CA ARG A 136 10.99 16.84 12.00
C ARG A 136 11.24 17.31 10.56
N ARG A 137 10.56 16.72 9.57
CA ARG A 137 10.70 17.13 8.16
C ARG A 137 10.06 18.48 7.85
N ALA A 138 9.01 18.86 8.57
CA ALA A 138 8.37 20.17 8.41
C ALA A 138 9.26 21.29 8.96
N GLU A 139 10.04 20.99 10.00
CA GLU A 139 10.98 21.92 10.64
C GLU A 139 12.40 21.88 10.04
N GLU A 140 12.65 21.00 9.06
CA GLU A 140 13.96 20.88 8.40
C GLU A 140 14.32 22.17 7.63
N ARG A 141 15.54 22.67 7.87
CA ARG A 141 16.12 23.73 7.03
C ARG A 141 16.43 23.18 5.64
N GLU A 142 16.50 24.06 4.64
CA GLU A 142 16.77 23.67 3.26
C GLU A 142 18.10 22.91 3.08
N GLU A 143 19.17 23.35 3.74
CA GLU A 143 20.46 22.66 3.72
C GLU A 143 20.36 21.24 4.30
N GLN A 144 19.64 21.09 5.43
CA GLN A 144 19.41 19.77 6.06
C GLN A 144 18.58 18.87 5.15
N ARG A 145 17.56 19.42 4.49
CA ARG A 145 16.73 18.73 3.51
C ARG A 145 17.56 18.25 2.32
N ASN A 146 18.41 19.11 1.76
CA ASN A 146 19.29 18.78 0.63
C ASN A 146 20.33 17.71 1.01
N SER A 147 20.97 17.85 2.17
CA SER A 147 21.90 16.84 2.70
C SER A 147 21.20 15.48 2.90
N ARG A 148 19.97 15.47 3.45
CA ARG A 148 19.19 14.24 3.62
C ARG A 148 18.82 13.61 2.28
N LEU A 149 18.38 14.40 1.30
CA LEU A 149 18.03 13.91 -0.04
C LEU A 149 19.27 13.36 -0.77
N ALA A 150 20.42 14.02 -0.65
CA ALA A 150 21.69 13.54 -1.21
C ALA A 150 22.08 12.18 -0.62
N LYS A 151 22.03 12.03 0.72
CA LYS A 151 22.31 10.75 1.40
C LYS A 151 21.31 9.65 0.99
N MET A 152 20.04 9.99 0.80
CA MET A 152 19.02 9.04 0.32
C MET A 152 19.25 8.61 -1.13
N ALA A 153 19.64 9.54 -2.00
CA ALA A 153 19.98 9.27 -3.39
C ALA A 153 21.22 8.37 -3.50
N GLN A 154 22.27 8.68 -2.73
CA GLN A 154 23.50 7.89 -2.67
C GLN A 154 23.21 6.45 -2.23
N ARG A 155 22.51 6.24 -1.10
CA ARG A 155 22.10 4.89 -0.67
C ARG A 155 21.24 4.18 -1.70
N GLY A 156 20.42 4.93 -2.44
CA GLY A 156 19.63 4.39 -3.54
C GLY A 156 20.45 3.99 -4.77
N GLN A 157 21.60 4.62 -5.00
CA GLN A 157 22.56 4.21 -6.02
C GLN A 157 23.35 2.99 -5.57
N GLU A 158 23.86 2.99 -4.34
CA GLU A 158 24.58 1.85 -3.74
C GLU A 158 23.74 0.57 -3.79
N ARG A 159 22.47 0.62 -3.33
CA ARG A 159 21.56 -0.53 -3.43
C ARG A 159 21.35 -1.01 -4.87
N ARG A 160 21.34 -0.10 -5.85
CA ARG A 160 21.18 -0.46 -7.27
C ARG A 160 22.46 -1.05 -7.88
N ALA A 161 23.62 -0.68 -7.37
CA ALA A 161 24.89 -1.27 -7.77
C ALA A 161 25.04 -2.70 -7.22
N GLU A 162 24.46 -2.96 -6.05
CA GLU A 162 24.44 -4.28 -5.40
C GLU A 162 23.24 -5.15 -5.83
N GLU A 163 22.37 -4.68 -6.74
CA GLU A 163 21.21 -5.44 -7.22
C GLU A 163 21.66 -6.67 -8.03
N THR A 164 21.08 -7.83 -7.73
CA THR A 164 21.16 -8.99 -8.61
C THR A 164 20.35 -8.76 -9.89
N ASP A 165 20.68 -9.46 -10.98
CA ASP A 165 19.96 -9.32 -12.26
C ASP A 165 18.45 -9.61 -12.13
N LYS A 166 18.06 -10.58 -11.29
CA LYS A 166 16.64 -10.88 -11.02
C LYS A 166 15.93 -9.71 -10.35
N GLN A 167 16.56 -9.08 -9.35
CA GLN A 167 16.02 -7.90 -8.68
C GLN A 167 15.94 -6.71 -9.64
N ARG A 168 16.97 -6.50 -10.46
CA ARG A 168 17.00 -5.45 -11.49
C ARG A 168 15.87 -5.63 -12.50
N ASN A 169 15.67 -6.83 -13.03
CA ASN A 169 14.60 -7.14 -13.98
C ASN A 169 13.22 -6.97 -13.36
N SER A 170 13.04 -7.40 -12.10
CA SER A 170 11.77 -7.21 -11.36
C SER A 170 11.46 -5.73 -11.17
N ARG A 171 12.45 -4.91 -10.78
CA ARG A 171 12.31 -3.46 -10.61
C ARG A 171 11.98 -2.76 -11.93
N LEU A 172 12.66 -3.13 -13.02
CA LEU A 172 12.39 -2.56 -14.35
C LEU A 172 11.00 -2.95 -14.87
N SER A 173 10.59 -4.20 -14.66
CA SER A 173 9.23 -4.66 -15.01
C SER A 173 8.15 -3.88 -14.25
N ALA A 174 8.31 -3.71 -12.94
CA ALA A 174 7.40 -2.91 -12.12
C ALA A 174 7.35 -1.44 -12.57
N MET A 175 8.48 -0.85 -12.94
CA MET A 175 8.52 0.51 -13.49
C MET A 175 7.75 0.62 -14.81
N LEU A 176 7.90 -0.35 -15.71
CA LEU A 176 7.17 -0.37 -16.98
C LEU A 176 5.67 -0.56 -16.77
N GLN A 177 5.26 -1.42 -15.84
CA GLN A 177 3.85 -1.59 -15.46
C GLN A 177 3.27 -0.28 -14.94
N HIS A 178 3.94 0.37 -13.99
CA HIS A 178 3.48 1.66 -13.46
C HIS A 178 3.37 2.75 -14.54
N VAL A 179 4.30 2.81 -15.51
CA VAL A 179 4.21 3.74 -16.64
C VAL A 179 3.02 3.41 -17.55
N ARG A 180 2.77 2.12 -17.83
CA ARG A 180 1.60 1.68 -18.60
C ARG A 180 0.30 2.06 -17.91
N GLU A 181 0.17 1.76 -16.61
CA GLU A 181 -1.00 2.11 -15.80
C GLU A 181 -1.23 3.62 -15.77
N ARG A 182 -0.18 4.43 -15.58
CA ARG A 182 -0.31 5.89 -15.66
C ARG A 182 -0.82 6.36 -17.02
N ARG A 183 -0.35 5.76 -18.11
CA ARG A 183 -0.83 6.09 -19.46
C ARG A 183 -2.30 5.72 -19.64
N LEU A 184 -2.71 4.55 -19.16
CA LEU A 184 -4.11 4.11 -19.19
C LEU A 184 -5.01 5.04 -18.39
N ASN A 185 -4.63 5.39 -17.15
CA ASN A 185 -5.42 6.31 -16.31
C ASN A 185 -5.57 7.70 -16.95
N VAL A 186 -4.56 8.20 -17.67
CA VAL A 186 -4.67 9.46 -18.42
C VAL A 186 -5.65 9.33 -19.58
N ILE A 187 -5.60 8.22 -20.33
CA ILE A 187 -6.54 7.95 -21.44
C ILE A 187 -7.97 7.80 -20.89
N GLU A 188 -8.17 7.06 -19.80
CA GLU A 188 -9.46 6.90 -19.16
C GLU A 188 -10.02 8.23 -18.63
N GLY A 189 -9.17 9.06 -18.00
CA GLY A 189 -9.57 10.40 -17.57
C GLY A 189 -9.95 11.32 -18.74
N GLN A 190 -9.19 11.26 -19.85
CA GLN A 190 -9.50 12.00 -21.07
C GLN A 190 -10.82 11.53 -21.72
N ASN A 191 -11.03 10.22 -21.79
CA ASN A 191 -12.28 9.64 -22.29
C ASN A 191 -13.46 10.01 -21.41
N HIS A 192 -13.30 10.00 -20.07
CA HIS A 192 -14.36 10.41 -19.15
C HIS A 192 -14.75 11.89 -19.36
N HIS A 193 -13.76 12.76 -19.53
CA HIS A 193 -14.01 14.18 -19.82
C HIS A 193 -14.68 14.39 -21.19
N GLN A 194 -14.24 13.69 -22.23
CA GLN A 194 -14.85 13.74 -23.57
C GLN A 194 -16.29 13.23 -23.57
N ILE A 195 -16.57 12.15 -22.84
CA ILE A 195 -17.92 11.61 -22.69
C ILE A 195 -18.81 12.60 -21.93
N GLN A 196 -18.33 13.18 -20.81
CA GLN A 196 -19.08 14.20 -20.08
C GLN A 196 -19.37 15.44 -20.95
N THR A 197 -18.39 15.92 -21.72
CA THR A 197 -18.59 17.05 -22.63
C THR A 197 -19.57 16.70 -23.76
N PHE A 198 -19.54 15.49 -24.31
CA PHE A 198 -20.52 15.03 -25.29
C PHE A 198 -21.94 15.02 -24.72
N TYR A 199 -22.15 14.45 -23.52
CA TYR A 199 -23.48 14.43 -22.91
C TYR A 199 -23.98 15.82 -22.52
N ALA A 200 -23.11 16.71 -22.05
CA ALA A 200 -23.45 18.10 -21.75
C ALA A 200 -23.77 18.91 -23.03
N ALA A 201 -23.02 18.71 -24.11
CA ALA A 201 -23.32 19.35 -25.39
C ALA A 201 -24.65 18.82 -25.98
N ARG A 202 -24.92 17.52 -25.83
CA ARG A 202 -26.17 16.89 -26.28
C ARG A 202 -27.39 17.45 -25.56
N THR A 203 -27.31 17.68 -24.25
CA THR A 203 -28.41 18.28 -23.47
C THR A 203 -28.63 19.76 -23.79
N VAL A 204 -27.59 20.49 -24.21
CA VAL A 204 -27.69 21.91 -24.59
C VAL A 204 -28.17 22.10 -26.03
N LEU A 205 -27.78 21.23 -26.96
CA LEU A 205 -28.13 21.36 -28.40
C LEU A 205 -29.46 20.69 -28.79
N TYR A 206 -29.93 19.69 -28.05
CA TYR A 206 -31.19 19.01 -28.32
C TYR A 206 -31.94 18.73 -27.02
N PRO A 207 -32.78 19.67 -26.54
CA PRO A 207 -33.64 19.40 -25.40
C PRO A 207 -34.69 18.36 -25.85
N ILE A 208 -34.56 17.13 -25.36
CA ILE A 208 -35.51 16.01 -25.51
C ILE A 208 -35.98 15.84 -26.97
N VAL A 209 -35.28 14.99 -27.73
CA VAL A 209 -35.79 14.52 -29.01
C VAL A 209 -37.10 13.78 -28.73
N GLU A 210 -38.23 14.30 -29.21
CA GLU A 210 -39.49 13.54 -29.21
C GLU A 210 -39.25 12.24 -29.95
N GLU A 211 -39.38 11.12 -29.26
CA GLU A 211 -39.17 9.79 -29.80
C GLU A 211 -40.23 9.53 -30.89
N HIS A 212 -39.89 9.80 -32.14
CA HIS A 212 -40.76 9.57 -33.29
C HIS A 212 -40.80 8.07 -33.58
N ASN A 213 -41.71 7.38 -32.90
CA ASN A 213 -41.99 5.98 -33.15
C ASN A 213 -42.90 5.86 -34.38
N CYS A 214 -42.37 5.30 -35.48
CA CYS A 214 -43.12 5.03 -36.72
C CYS A 214 -44.22 3.95 -36.60
N GLY A 215 -44.53 3.52 -35.36
CA GLY A 215 -45.46 2.45 -35.05
C GLY A 215 -44.96 1.05 -35.45
N GLU A 216 -45.82 0.05 -35.32
CA GLU A 216 -45.53 -1.32 -35.72
C GLU A 216 -45.60 -1.52 -37.26
N MET A 217 -44.70 -2.34 -37.80
CA MET A 217 -44.58 -2.64 -39.24
C MET A 217 -45.54 -3.76 -39.67
N HIS A 218 -46.85 -3.55 -39.54
CA HIS A 218 -47.86 -4.58 -39.85
C HIS A 218 -48.67 -4.28 -41.13
N ASN A 219 -48.37 -3.20 -41.85
CA ASN A 219 -49.18 -2.83 -43.02
C ASN A 219 -48.71 -3.59 -44.25
N LEU A 220 -49.50 -4.55 -44.69
CA LEU A 220 -49.17 -5.40 -45.83
C LEU A 220 -49.40 -4.68 -47.17
N CYS A 221 -48.48 -4.84 -48.11
CA CYS A 221 -48.73 -4.53 -49.51
C CYS A 221 -49.42 -5.72 -50.21
N LEU A 222 -50.61 -5.47 -50.77
CA LEU A 222 -51.37 -6.51 -51.47
C LEU A 222 -50.73 -6.99 -52.79
N LYS A 223 -49.73 -6.27 -53.34
CA LYS A 223 -49.06 -6.65 -54.60
C LYS A 223 -47.82 -7.54 -54.41
N CYS A 224 -46.99 -7.30 -53.39
CA CYS A 224 -45.77 -8.08 -53.15
C CYS A 224 -45.76 -8.85 -51.82
N GLY A 225 -46.78 -8.68 -50.98
CA GLY A 225 -46.85 -9.28 -49.65
C GLY A 225 -45.88 -8.68 -48.62
N GLY A 226 -45.12 -7.64 -48.97
CA GLY A 226 -44.19 -6.98 -48.06
C GLY A 226 -44.90 -6.22 -46.93
N LEU A 227 -44.28 -6.17 -45.75
CA LEU A 227 -44.74 -5.40 -44.60
C LEU A 227 -44.09 -4.02 -44.59
N TYR A 228 -44.88 -2.99 -44.36
CA TYR A 228 -44.49 -1.59 -44.39
C TYR A 228 -44.99 -0.85 -43.15
N PHE A 229 -44.35 0.28 -42.85
CA PHE A 229 -44.83 1.20 -41.82
C PHE A 229 -45.99 2.04 -42.37
N ARG A 230 -46.88 2.49 -41.49
CA ARG A 230 -48.11 3.21 -41.89
C ARG A 230 -47.79 4.48 -42.68
N ASP A 231 -46.73 5.18 -42.26
CA ASP A 231 -46.40 6.52 -42.76
C ASP A 231 -45.49 6.48 -44.01
N GLU A 232 -45.17 5.29 -44.53
CA GLU A 232 -44.42 5.12 -45.79
C GLU A 232 -45.32 5.28 -47.04
N LYS A 233 -46.64 5.39 -46.84
CA LYS A 233 -47.60 5.68 -47.91
C LYS A 233 -47.47 7.15 -48.34
N ASN A 234 -47.41 7.36 -49.64
CA ASN A 234 -47.54 8.70 -50.21
C ASN A 234 -48.99 9.22 -50.04
N THR A 235 -49.22 10.48 -50.43
CA THR A 235 -50.56 11.13 -50.41
C THR A 235 -51.61 10.43 -51.25
N ARG A 236 -51.21 9.47 -52.10
CA ARG A 236 -52.09 8.63 -52.93
C ARG A 236 -52.34 7.25 -52.33
N GLY A 237 -51.86 6.98 -51.11
CA GLY A 237 -52.06 5.73 -50.38
C GLY A 237 -51.16 4.57 -50.84
N ILE A 238 -50.15 4.83 -51.67
CA ILE A 238 -49.23 3.83 -52.22
C ILE A 238 -47.87 3.97 -51.53
N TYR A 239 -47.26 2.85 -51.15
CA TYR A 239 -45.92 2.84 -50.56
C TYR A 239 -44.89 3.28 -51.61
N SER A 240 -44.19 4.36 -51.29
CA SER A 240 -43.28 5.08 -52.21
C SER A 240 -42.12 4.23 -52.77
N HIS A 241 -41.71 3.19 -52.04
CA HIS A 241 -40.62 2.29 -52.42
C HIS A 241 -41.04 0.82 -52.56
N CYS A 242 -42.33 0.56 -52.69
CA CYS A 242 -42.86 -0.79 -52.85
C CYS A 242 -43.07 -1.15 -54.33
N CYS A 243 -42.71 -2.37 -54.71
CA CYS A 243 -42.89 -2.92 -56.06
C CYS A 243 -42.24 -2.10 -57.18
N HIS A 244 -41.10 -1.44 -56.92
CA HIS A 244 -40.29 -0.71 -57.90
C HIS A 244 -41.13 0.12 -58.91
N ASN A 245 -42.11 0.88 -58.40
CA ASN A 245 -43.07 1.63 -59.22
C ASN A 245 -43.66 0.79 -60.36
N GLU A 246 -44.28 -0.34 -60.01
CA GLU A 246 -45.06 -1.25 -60.87
C GLU A 246 -44.29 -2.33 -61.64
N ASN A 247 -42.97 -2.44 -61.49
CA ASN A 247 -42.22 -3.57 -62.06
C ASN A 247 -41.76 -4.50 -60.94
N ILE A 248 -42.48 -5.61 -60.73
CA ILE A 248 -41.95 -6.72 -59.96
C ILE A 248 -40.90 -7.38 -60.86
N ILE A 249 -39.64 -6.98 -60.69
CA ILE A 249 -38.53 -7.80 -61.18
C ILE A 249 -38.47 -8.99 -60.24
N GLU A 250 -39.10 -10.09 -60.63
CA GLU A 250 -38.85 -11.39 -60.03
C GLU A 250 -37.46 -11.86 -60.48
N GLN A 251 -36.43 -11.10 -60.09
CA GLN A 251 -35.10 -11.65 -60.03
C GLN A 251 -35.14 -12.55 -58.82
N ALA A 252 -35.35 -13.85 -59.08
CA ALA A 252 -34.77 -14.89 -58.26
C ALA A 252 -33.25 -14.67 -58.28
N SER A 253 -32.78 -13.68 -57.50
CA SER A 253 -31.39 -13.57 -57.16
C SER A 253 -31.10 -14.86 -56.45
N VAL A 254 -30.41 -15.79 -57.12
CA VAL A 254 -29.90 -16.99 -56.51
C VAL A 254 -28.90 -16.50 -55.47
N TYR A 255 -29.38 -16.26 -54.26
CA TYR A 255 -28.56 -15.82 -53.17
C TYR A 255 -27.56 -16.94 -52.91
N PRO A 256 -26.24 -16.67 -52.99
CA PRO A 256 -25.24 -17.72 -52.86
C PRO A 256 -25.49 -18.52 -51.58
N VAL A 257 -25.60 -19.85 -51.72
CA VAL A 257 -26.00 -20.74 -50.62
C VAL A 257 -25.08 -20.57 -49.41
N GLU A 258 -23.80 -20.31 -49.66
CA GLU A 258 -22.76 -20.05 -48.66
C GLU A 258 -23.06 -18.80 -47.83
N MET A 259 -23.48 -17.69 -48.48
CA MET A 259 -23.90 -16.47 -47.80
C MET A 259 -25.18 -16.69 -46.99
N LYS A 260 -26.04 -17.63 -47.40
CA LYS A 260 -27.25 -18.01 -46.65
C LYS A 260 -26.88 -18.77 -45.38
N GLY A 261 -25.92 -19.68 -45.48
CA GLY A 261 -25.35 -20.40 -44.33
C GLY A 261 -24.72 -19.44 -43.32
N LEU A 262 -23.88 -18.51 -43.77
CA LEU A 262 -23.22 -17.50 -42.92
C LEU A 262 -24.21 -16.53 -42.23
N MET A 263 -25.39 -16.33 -42.79
CA MET A 263 -26.43 -15.45 -42.24
C MET A 263 -27.50 -16.21 -41.43
N ALA A 264 -27.53 -17.55 -41.47
CA ALA A 264 -28.52 -18.37 -40.77
C ALA A 264 -28.26 -18.46 -39.26
N GLY A 265 -27.00 -18.41 -38.81
CA GLY A 265 -26.59 -18.66 -37.41
C GLY A 265 -26.63 -20.14 -37.02
N SER A 266 -26.61 -21.05 -37.98
CA SER A 266 -26.76 -22.51 -37.78
C SER A 266 -25.49 -23.21 -37.29
N ASP A 267 -24.33 -22.63 -37.56
CA ASP A 267 -23.01 -23.21 -37.33
C ASP A 267 -22.07 -22.19 -36.68
N GLU A 268 -20.99 -22.69 -36.07
CA GLU A 268 -20.05 -21.88 -35.28
C GLU A 268 -19.41 -20.75 -36.10
N LEU A 269 -19.17 -20.98 -37.41
CA LEU A 269 -18.66 -19.97 -38.34
C LEU A 269 -19.69 -18.89 -38.62
N SER A 270 -20.96 -19.26 -38.80
CA SER A 270 -22.08 -18.34 -38.98
C SER A 270 -22.33 -17.45 -37.76
N VAL A 271 -22.19 -18.00 -36.55
CA VAL A 271 -22.26 -17.24 -35.29
C VAL A 271 -21.08 -16.29 -35.15
N HIS A 272 -19.85 -16.76 -35.42
CA HIS A 272 -18.66 -15.93 -35.41
C HIS A 272 -18.76 -14.78 -36.44
N PHE A 273 -19.24 -15.09 -37.64
CA PHE A 273 -19.45 -14.11 -38.71
C PHE A 273 -20.47 -13.04 -38.29
N LYS A 274 -21.61 -13.43 -37.72
CA LYS A 274 -22.61 -12.47 -37.20
C LYS A 274 -22.05 -11.57 -36.10
N ASN A 275 -21.33 -12.14 -35.15
CA ASN A 275 -20.75 -11.40 -34.03
C ASN A 275 -19.66 -10.41 -34.47
N ASN A 276 -18.98 -10.72 -35.58
CA ASN A 276 -17.86 -9.93 -36.11
C ASN A 276 -18.17 -9.28 -37.46
N ILE A 277 -19.43 -9.21 -37.89
CA ILE A 277 -19.81 -8.78 -39.25
C ILE A 277 -19.31 -7.36 -39.56
N ARG A 278 -19.30 -6.48 -38.55
CA ARG A 278 -18.78 -5.11 -38.64
C ARG A 278 -17.26 -5.07 -38.85
N SER A 279 -16.54 -6.06 -38.33
CA SER A 279 -15.09 -6.22 -38.51
C SER A 279 -14.75 -6.63 -39.94
N TYR A 280 -15.57 -7.49 -40.55
CA TYR A 280 -15.40 -7.94 -41.95
C TYR A 280 -15.86 -6.90 -42.97
N GLN A 281 -16.89 -6.11 -42.67
CA GLN A 281 -17.36 -5.01 -43.53
C GLN A 281 -16.36 -3.86 -43.63
N CYS A 282 -15.46 -3.70 -42.65
CA CYS A 282 -14.38 -2.72 -42.70
C CYS A 282 -13.38 -2.99 -43.83
N PHE A 283 -13.27 -4.25 -44.30
CA PHE A 283 -12.35 -4.64 -45.38
C PHE A 283 -12.96 -4.47 -46.78
N ASN A 284 -14.28 -4.56 -46.93
CA ASN A 284 -14.99 -4.45 -48.21
C ASN A 284 -15.79 -3.14 -48.37
N GLY A 285 -15.72 -2.23 -47.40
CA GLY A 285 -16.53 -1.02 -47.31
C GLY A 285 -15.91 0.21 -47.97
N CYS A 286 -15.14 0.06 -49.04
CA CYS A 286 -14.71 1.20 -49.87
C CYS A 286 -15.33 1.08 -51.26
N THR A 287 -16.63 1.32 -51.33
CA THR A 287 -17.26 1.76 -52.57
C THR A 287 -17.40 3.27 -52.49
N ASP A 288 -16.82 3.97 -53.46
CA ASP A 288 -16.96 5.42 -53.64
C ASP A 288 -18.43 5.82 -53.62
N CYS A 289 -18.90 6.29 -52.46
CA CYS A 289 -20.14 7.02 -52.35
C CYS A 289 -19.79 8.50 -52.17
N THR A 290 -19.62 9.19 -53.30
CA THR A 290 -19.75 10.65 -53.35
C THR A 290 -21.17 11.00 -52.92
N THR A 291 -21.35 11.30 -51.64
CA THR A 291 -22.59 11.91 -51.15
C THR A 291 -22.55 13.39 -51.51
N THR A 292 -23.12 13.74 -52.66
CA THR A 292 -23.46 15.13 -53.00
C THR A 292 -24.69 15.53 -52.17
N GLY A 293 -24.48 15.91 -50.90
CA GLY A 293 -25.55 16.37 -50.03
C GLY A 293 -25.05 16.88 -48.67
N ARG A 294 -25.80 17.78 -48.06
CA ARG A 294 -25.55 18.37 -46.72
C ARG A 294 -25.74 17.32 -45.61
N GLY A 295 -24.79 16.40 -45.48
CA GLY A 295 -24.64 15.49 -44.34
C GLY A 295 -23.38 15.82 -43.54
N ALA A 296 -23.32 15.39 -42.28
CA ALA A 296 -22.15 15.58 -41.43
C ALA A 296 -20.90 14.92 -42.04
N TYR A 297 -19.80 15.66 -42.09
CA TYR A 297 -18.53 15.24 -42.71
C TYR A 297 -17.97 13.99 -42.02
N CYS A 298 -17.97 12.85 -42.71
CA CYS A 298 -17.23 11.67 -42.31
C CYS A 298 -15.76 11.83 -42.71
N PHE A 299 -14.84 11.71 -41.75
CA PHE A 299 -13.41 11.90 -41.98
C PHE A 299 -12.90 10.99 -43.10
N ARG A 300 -12.25 11.60 -44.10
CA ARG A 300 -11.58 10.91 -45.20
C ARG A 300 -10.26 10.33 -44.67
N ILE A 301 -10.17 9.01 -44.48
CA ILE A 301 -8.88 8.37 -44.21
C ILE A 301 -8.12 8.33 -45.53
N HIS A 302 -7.17 9.26 -45.71
CA HIS A 302 -6.18 9.11 -46.76
C HIS A 302 -5.24 7.96 -46.39
N ASN A 303 -5.25 6.91 -47.19
CA ASN A 303 -4.38 5.75 -47.04
C ASN A 303 -2.90 6.16 -47.16
N GLN A 304 -2.27 6.40 -46.01
CA GLN A 304 -0.88 6.01 -45.78
C GLN A 304 -0.88 4.96 -44.67
N ILE A 305 -1.23 3.73 -45.05
CA ILE A 305 -1.04 2.58 -44.18
C ILE A 305 0.39 2.10 -44.43
N TYR A 306 1.28 2.35 -43.47
CA TYR A 306 2.60 1.72 -43.46
C TYR A 306 2.43 0.27 -43.04
N HIS A 307 2.53 -0.67 -43.98
CA HIS A 307 2.76 -2.07 -43.64
C HIS A 307 4.26 -2.33 -43.53
N ARG A 308 4.72 -2.66 -42.32
CA ARG A 308 5.96 -3.43 -42.15
C ARG A 308 5.59 -4.90 -42.29
N THR A 309 5.65 -5.43 -43.50
CA THR A 309 5.46 -6.86 -43.76
C THR A 309 6.83 -7.50 -44.05
N SER A 310 7.25 -8.41 -43.18
CA SER A 310 8.25 -9.43 -43.51
C SER A 310 7.65 -10.40 -44.53
N HIS A 311 8.45 -10.86 -45.50
CA HIS A 311 8.04 -11.65 -46.66
C HIS A 311 7.07 -12.81 -46.35
N LEU A 312 6.08 -13.00 -47.22
CA LEU A 312 5.10 -14.10 -47.17
C LEU A 312 5.66 -15.47 -47.63
N HIS A 313 6.95 -15.55 -48.02
CA HIS A 313 7.63 -16.80 -48.36
C HIS A 313 9.11 -16.77 -47.92
N PRO A 314 9.54 -17.56 -46.91
CA PRO A 314 10.91 -17.50 -46.36
C PRO A 314 11.93 -18.43 -47.02
N ALA A 315 11.56 -19.21 -48.06
CA ALA A 315 12.37 -20.35 -48.51
C ALA A 315 13.39 -20.04 -49.63
N GLU A 316 13.40 -18.84 -50.20
CA GLU A 316 14.31 -18.52 -51.31
C GLU A 316 14.90 -17.10 -51.18
N ALA A 317 15.72 -16.88 -50.16
CA ALA A 317 16.73 -15.82 -50.19
C ALA A 317 17.82 -16.13 -49.16
N GLY A 318 18.99 -16.49 -49.66
CA GLY A 318 20.24 -16.46 -48.90
C GLY A 318 20.42 -15.08 -48.28
N GLY A 319 20.96 -15.06 -47.06
CA GLY A 319 20.93 -13.90 -46.19
C GLY A 319 21.57 -12.65 -46.81
N GLU A 320 20.77 -11.59 -46.92
CA GLU A 320 21.19 -10.20 -46.90
C GLU A 320 19.94 -9.33 -46.62
N ASN A 321 19.89 -8.68 -45.46
CA ASN A 321 18.81 -7.79 -45.04
C ASN A 321 18.79 -6.53 -45.94
N THR A 322 17.99 -6.54 -46.99
CA THR A 322 17.73 -5.35 -47.80
C THR A 322 16.30 -4.85 -47.56
N ASN A 323 16.17 -3.74 -46.83
CA ASN A 323 14.91 -3.04 -46.64
C ASN A 323 14.58 -2.26 -47.93
N ALA A 324 13.72 -2.80 -48.80
CA ALA A 324 13.23 -2.07 -49.95
C ALA A 324 12.02 -1.18 -49.58
N LEU A 325 12.11 0.11 -49.90
CA LEU A 325 11.05 1.10 -49.72
C LEU A 325 10.61 1.55 -51.12
N GLN A 326 9.42 1.14 -51.56
CA GLN A 326 8.92 1.49 -52.88
C GLN A 326 8.17 2.83 -52.80
N GLN A 327 8.77 3.90 -53.32
CA GLN A 327 8.14 5.21 -53.48
C GLN A 327 7.46 5.29 -54.85
N TYR A 328 6.18 5.63 -54.88
CA TYR A 328 5.52 6.11 -56.09
C TYR A 328 5.18 7.58 -55.90
N TYR A 329 5.78 8.46 -56.70
CA TYR A 329 5.35 9.84 -56.87
C TYR A 329 4.28 9.87 -57.95
N ASN A 330 3.19 10.59 -57.71
CA ASN A 330 2.37 11.10 -58.81
C ASN A 330 2.13 12.59 -58.62
N THR A 331 2.43 13.32 -59.67
CA THR A 331 2.41 14.77 -59.84
C THR A 331 1.02 15.28 -60.22
N HIS A 332 0.68 16.42 -59.61
CA HIS A 332 -0.41 17.38 -59.86
C HIS A 332 -1.86 16.96 -59.65
#